data_AF-A0A3D2YVN2-F1
#
_entry.id   AF-A0A3D2YVN2-F1
#
_cell.length_a   1.000
_cell.length_b   1.000
_cell.length_c   1.000
_cell.angle_alpha   90.00
_cell.angle_beta   90.00
_cell.angle_gamma   90.00
#
_symmetry.space_group_name_H-M   'P 1'
#
loop_
_entity.id
_entity.type
_entity.pdbx_description
1 polymer ?
#
loop_
_entity_poly.entity_id
_entity_poly.type
_entity_poly.pdbx_seq_one_letter_code
_entity_poly.pdbx_strand_id
1 'polypeptide(L)'
;KITDYADRLLDFSGLEEWPDRILTMQTNWIGRSEGVEIAFDISEAGLEEKEIRTFTTRIDTIFGVTFVVLAPEHPLVPQLTTPENKQAVDDYINTARMTSEIDRLSTEKEKTGVFTGSYAVNRLNGERVPIYIGDYVLTTYGTGAVMGVPAHDSRDFVFAQKYKLPIRVVIAPIEWDGKELTEAYLDEGFMTNSAAYDGMTNLEGKSAIANDLEKKGWGNRTISFRIRDWLISRQRYWGTPIPMVYCDSCGVVPVPESDLPVLLPQDADFTPTGESPLAANQEFVNTTCPKCGAAARRETDTMDTFMDSSWYMMRYLDPHNAGDPANPDLLKKWMAVDQYTGGAEHAVMHLLYSRFFAKGLHDMGLVDYDEPFFRLFNQGVILGEDHEKMSKSRGNVVNPDEVVSQLGADAVRCFLMFIGPWDQGGPWSDVGINGTARWLNRVWDIAVRDAKHLEDSPADETAVRDTSRLLHQTVRKCYADLDRFKFNTAIASLMELTNHLN
;
A
#
# COMPACT_ATOMS: atom_id res chain seq x y z
N LYS A 1 -4.74 -13.51 -7.76
CA LYS A 1 -5.21 -12.11 -7.67
C LYS A 1 -5.01 -11.67 -6.23
N ILE A 2 -4.44 -10.49 -5.97
CA ILE A 2 -4.11 -10.09 -4.59
C ILE A 2 -5.37 -9.71 -3.79
N THR A 3 -6.42 -9.26 -4.48
CA THR A 3 -7.72 -8.95 -3.88
C THR A 3 -8.40 -10.18 -3.27
N ASP A 4 -8.20 -11.37 -3.84
CA ASP A 4 -8.67 -12.65 -3.26
C ASP A 4 -8.05 -12.95 -1.88
N TYR A 5 -6.95 -12.28 -1.54
CA TYR A 5 -6.24 -12.41 -0.27
C TYR A 5 -6.47 -11.22 0.66
N ALA A 6 -7.33 -10.25 0.32
CA ALA A 6 -7.46 -8.99 1.04
C ALA A 6 -7.81 -9.16 2.54
N ASP A 7 -8.74 -10.06 2.87
CA ASP A 7 -9.08 -10.37 4.27
C ASP A 7 -7.90 -11.03 5.00
N ARG A 8 -7.21 -11.98 4.37
CA ARG A 8 -6.02 -12.63 4.96
C ARG A 8 -4.84 -11.67 5.10
N LEU A 9 -4.76 -10.65 4.26
CA LEU A 9 -3.77 -9.57 4.37
C LEU A 9 -4.14 -8.58 5.49
N LEU A 10 -5.38 -8.52 5.94
CA LEU A 10 -5.78 -7.77 7.13
C LEU A 10 -5.60 -8.55 8.42
N ASP A 11 -5.39 -9.86 8.34
CA ASP A 11 -4.95 -10.66 9.48
C ASP A 11 -3.45 -10.43 9.72
N PHE A 12 -3.13 -9.91 10.91
CA PHE A 12 -1.76 -9.66 11.36
C PHE A 12 -1.33 -10.63 12.46
N SER A 13 -2.09 -11.68 12.75
CA SER A 13 -1.80 -12.61 13.85
C SER A 13 -0.48 -13.36 13.70
N GLY A 14 0.00 -13.55 12.46
CA GLY A 14 1.32 -14.13 12.15
C GLY A 14 2.49 -13.13 12.21
N LEU A 15 2.21 -11.85 12.52
CA LEU A 15 3.23 -10.79 12.64
C LEU A 15 3.48 -10.53 14.13
N GLU A 16 4.72 -10.70 14.60
CA GLU A 16 5.03 -10.61 16.04
C GLU A 16 5.36 -9.18 16.48
N GLU A 17 6.37 -8.55 15.85
CA GLU A 17 6.84 -7.22 16.23
C GLU A 17 6.95 -6.31 15.01
N TRP A 18 5.79 -5.93 14.46
CA TRP A 18 5.70 -4.94 13.41
C TRP A 18 5.31 -3.57 13.96
N PRO A 19 5.85 -2.46 13.44
CA PRO A 19 5.47 -1.13 13.92
C PRO A 19 4.00 -0.83 13.58
N ASP A 20 3.24 -0.32 14.55
CA ASP A 20 1.81 0.06 14.40
C ASP A 20 1.55 0.97 13.20
N ARG A 21 2.51 1.84 12.90
CA ARG A 21 2.45 2.72 11.72
C ARG A 21 2.35 1.92 10.42
N ILE A 22 3.12 0.85 10.27
CA ILE A 22 3.11 -0.01 9.07
C ILE A 22 1.81 -0.77 8.96
N LEU A 23 1.34 -1.36 10.07
CA LEU A 23 0.06 -2.07 10.13
C LEU A 23 -1.09 -1.13 9.76
N THR A 24 -1.11 0.08 10.34
CA THR A 24 -2.10 1.12 10.02
C THR A 24 -2.06 1.52 8.53
N MET A 25 -0.86 1.69 7.96
CA MET A 25 -0.70 1.99 6.54
C MET A 25 -1.26 0.87 5.65
N GLN A 26 -1.00 -0.40 5.98
CA GLN A 26 -1.54 -1.54 5.23
C GLN A 26 -3.06 -1.68 5.41
N THR A 27 -3.60 -1.55 6.63
CA THR A 27 -5.05 -1.56 6.88
C THR A 27 -5.76 -0.50 6.07
N ASN A 28 -5.24 0.73 6.09
CA ASN A 28 -5.78 1.81 5.29
C ASN A 28 -5.67 1.48 3.80
N TRP A 29 -4.50 1.05 3.32
CA TRP A 29 -4.28 0.70 1.91
C TRP A 29 -5.26 -0.36 1.40
N ILE A 30 -5.44 -1.45 2.16
CA ILE A 30 -6.40 -2.52 1.88
C ILE A 30 -7.83 -1.98 1.90
N GLY A 31 -8.15 -1.17 2.92
CA GLY A 31 -9.37 -0.37 2.98
C GLY A 31 -10.64 -1.21 2.88
N ARG A 32 -10.78 -2.20 3.76
CA ARG A 32 -11.98 -3.02 3.85
C ARG A 32 -13.15 -2.21 4.40
N SER A 33 -14.28 -2.28 3.72
CA SER A 33 -15.53 -1.62 4.07
C SER A 33 -16.68 -2.60 3.99
N GLU A 34 -17.45 -2.72 5.06
CA GLU A 34 -18.70 -3.47 5.05
C GLU A 34 -19.86 -2.53 4.77
N GLY A 35 -20.69 -2.89 3.80
CA GLY A 35 -21.77 -2.04 3.35
C GLY A 35 -22.86 -2.82 2.64
N VAL A 36 -23.61 -2.11 1.81
CA VAL A 36 -24.68 -2.67 0.99
C VAL A 36 -24.49 -2.18 -0.43
N GLU A 37 -24.56 -3.10 -1.38
CA GLU A 37 -24.83 -2.75 -2.76
C GLU A 37 -26.34 -2.59 -2.95
N ILE A 38 -26.77 -1.48 -3.55
CA ILE A 38 -28.17 -1.19 -3.82
C ILE A 38 -28.38 -0.83 -5.29
N ALA A 39 -29.46 -1.33 -5.87
CA ALA A 39 -29.90 -1.06 -7.23
C ALA A 39 -30.88 0.13 -7.29
N PHE A 40 -30.56 1.10 -8.14
CA PHE A 40 -31.47 2.16 -8.58
C PHE A 40 -32.05 1.82 -9.95
N ASP A 41 -33.35 2.01 -10.13
CA ASP A 41 -34.03 1.69 -11.39
C ASP A 41 -33.77 2.77 -12.45
N ILE A 42 -33.33 2.35 -13.63
CA ILE A 42 -33.16 3.20 -14.81
C ILE A 42 -34.00 2.72 -16.00
N SER A 43 -35.06 1.95 -15.75
CA SER A 43 -35.95 1.42 -16.79
C SER A 43 -36.53 2.50 -17.70
N GLU A 44 -36.70 3.72 -17.19
CA GLU A 44 -37.14 4.89 -17.96
C GLU A 44 -36.21 5.22 -19.14
N ALA A 45 -34.91 4.92 -19.03
CA ALA A 45 -33.93 5.16 -20.10
C ALA A 45 -34.10 4.23 -21.30
N GLY A 46 -34.92 3.16 -21.20
CA GLY A 46 -35.18 2.26 -22.32
C GLY A 46 -34.00 1.36 -22.71
N LEU A 47 -32.96 1.27 -21.88
CA LEU A 47 -31.75 0.47 -22.12
C LEU A 47 -31.97 -1.02 -21.85
N GLU A 48 -31.04 -1.87 -22.30
CA GLU A 48 -31.04 -3.31 -21.94
C GLU A 48 -30.81 -3.48 -20.44
N GLU A 49 -29.79 -2.80 -19.91
CA GLU A 49 -29.57 -2.67 -18.46
C GLU A 49 -30.68 -1.81 -17.84
N LYS A 50 -31.25 -2.31 -16.74
CA LYS A 50 -32.39 -1.69 -16.04
C LYS A 50 -31.99 -1.10 -14.70
N GLU A 51 -30.77 -1.33 -14.24
CA GLU A 51 -30.34 -0.92 -12.91
C GLU A 51 -28.96 -0.26 -12.92
N ILE A 52 -28.78 0.74 -12.06
CA ILE A 52 -27.46 1.21 -11.63
C ILE A 52 -27.24 0.70 -10.21
N ARG A 53 -26.17 -0.04 -9.99
CA ARG A 53 -25.77 -0.47 -8.64
C ARG A 53 -24.80 0.52 -8.04
N THR A 54 -25.00 0.89 -6.77
CA THR A 54 -24.04 1.67 -5.97
C THR A 54 -23.64 0.89 -4.73
N PHE A 55 -22.46 1.18 -4.17
CA PHE A 55 -22.03 0.64 -2.88
C PHE A 55 -22.04 1.75 -1.81
N THR A 56 -22.53 1.43 -0.61
CA THR A 56 -22.50 2.36 0.53
C THR A 56 -22.30 1.67 1.88
N THR A 57 -21.53 2.30 2.77
CA THR A 57 -21.40 1.91 4.19
C THR A 57 -22.47 2.59 5.07
N ARG A 58 -23.29 3.46 4.46
CA ARG A 58 -24.32 4.28 5.09
C ARG A 58 -25.70 4.00 4.48
N ILE A 59 -26.09 2.73 4.40
CA ILE A 59 -27.40 2.35 3.83
C ILE A 59 -28.58 2.92 4.65
N ASP A 60 -28.35 3.26 5.92
CA ASP A 60 -29.27 4.04 6.76
C ASP A 60 -29.70 5.35 6.12
N THR A 61 -28.89 5.95 5.24
CA THR A 61 -29.18 7.27 4.68
C THR A 61 -29.85 7.22 3.30
N ILE A 62 -30.28 6.03 2.83
CA ILE A 62 -30.80 5.82 1.47
C ILE A 62 -32.00 6.71 1.10
N PHE A 63 -32.85 7.09 2.06
CA PHE A 63 -33.97 8.00 1.84
C PHE A 63 -33.56 9.46 1.60
N GLY A 64 -32.31 9.79 1.92
CA GLY A 64 -31.69 11.09 1.69
C GLY A 64 -30.95 11.18 0.36
N VAL A 65 -31.00 10.15 -0.49
CA VAL A 65 -30.38 10.19 -1.82
C VAL A 65 -31.12 11.19 -2.70
N THR A 66 -30.38 12.16 -3.24
CA THR A 66 -30.95 13.21 -4.10
C THR A 66 -30.30 13.29 -5.48
N PHE A 67 -29.26 12.48 -5.73
CA PHE A 67 -28.64 12.27 -7.04
C PHE A 67 -27.82 10.99 -7.05
N VAL A 68 -27.45 10.50 -8.23
CA VAL A 68 -26.49 9.40 -8.42
C VAL A 68 -25.32 9.92 -9.25
N VAL A 69 -24.10 9.52 -8.93
CA VAL A 69 -22.89 9.92 -9.68
C VAL A 69 -22.17 8.70 -10.21
N LEU A 70 -21.93 8.68 -11.52
CA LEU A 70 -21.13 7.68 -12.20
C LEU A 70 -19.69 8.18 -12.41
N ALA A 71 -18.74 7.26 -12.39
CA ALA A 71 -17.41 7.55 -12.91
C ALA A 71 -17.51 7.93 -14.41
N PRO A 72 -16.70 8.89 -14.91
CA PRO A 72 -16.70 9.28 -16.32
C PRO A 72 -16.48 8.09 -17.29
N GLU A 73 -15.73 7.08 -16.86
CA GLU A 73 -15.43 5.88 -17.64
C GLU A 73 -16.49 4.77 -17.51
N HIS A 74 -17.58 4.99 -16.76
CA HIS A 74 -18.57 3.95 -16.49
C HIS A 74 -19.33 3.55 -17.78
N PRO A 75 -19.52 2.24 -18.07
CA PRO A 75 -20.09 1.75 -19.34
C PRO A 75 -21.51 2.26 -19.68
N LEU A 76 -22.28 2.64 -18.65
CA LEU A 76 -23.61 3.23 -18.84
C LEU A 76 -23.59 4.71 -19.22
N VAL A 77 -22.49 5.44 -19.03
CA VAL A 77 -22.43 6.88 -19.30
C VAL A 77 -22.79 7.22 -20.75
N PRO A 78 -22.20 6.56 -21.78
CA PRO A 78 -22.56 6.84 -23.17
C PRO A 78 -24.03 6.52 -23.50
N GLN A 79 -24.65 5.61 -22.76
CA GLN A 79 -26.02 5.13 -22.99
C GLN A 79 -27.07 6.01 -22.29
N LEU A 80 -26.73 6.54 -21.11
CA LEU A 80 -27.59 7.41 -20.31
C LEU A 80 -27.47 8.88 -20.70
N THR A 81 -26.51 9.25 -21.54
CA THR A 81 -26.32 10.65 -21.94
C THR A 81 -27.32 11.03 -23.02
N THR A 82 -28.19 12.02 -22.72
CA THR A 82 -29.16 12.52 -23.71
C THR A 82 -28.46 13.36 -24.79
N PRO A 83 -29.07 13.50 -25.98
CA PRO A 83 -28.48 14.27 -27.08
C PRO A 83 -28.11 15.70 -26.69
N GLU A 84 -28.89 16.36 -25.83
CA GLU A 84 -28.69 17.74 -25.39
C GLU A 84 -27.49 17.87 -24.45
N ASN A 85 -27.19 16.82 -23.68
CA ASN A 85 -26.10 16.79 -22.70
C ASN A 85 -24.79 16.20 -23.25
N LYS A 86 -24.83 15.60 -24.45
CA LYS A 86 -23.71 14.86 -25.05
C LYS A 86 -22.40 15.64 -25.09
N GLN A 87 -22.41 16.85 -25.61
CA GLN A 87 -21.19 17.66 -25.75
C GLN A 87 -20.54 17.93 -24.39
N ALA A 88 -21.33 18.35 -23.39
CA ALA A 88 -20.81 18.65 -22.06
C ALA A 88 -20.27 17.41 -21.35
N VAL A 89 -20.91 16.26 -21.54
CA VAL A 89 -20.44 14.97 -21.00
C VAL A 89 -19.14 14.54 -21.67
N ASP A 90 -19.06 14.59 -23.00
CA ASP A 90 -17.87 14.18 -23.76
C ASP A 90 -16.66 15.06 -23.40
N ASP A 91 -16.85 16.38 -23.26
CA ASP A 91 -15.80 17.32 -22.83
C ASP A 91 -15.31 17.02 -21.41
N TYR A 92 -16.23 16.67 -20.50
CA TYR A 92 -15.90 16.30 -19.14
C TYR A 92 -15.13 14.98 -19.06
N ILE A 93 -15.54 13.97 -19.84
CA ILE A 93 -14.82 12.68 -19.94
C ILE A 93 -13.40 12.90 -20.47
N ASN A 94 -13.23 13.71 -21.51
CA ASN A 94 -11.92 14.01 -22.06
C ASN A 94 -11.01 14.71 -21.04
N THR A 95 -11.56 15.65 -20.27
CA THR A 95 -10.84 16.32 -19.18
C THR A 95 -10.44 15.34 -18.07
N ALA A 96 -11.37 14.48 -17.65
CA ALA A 96 -11.13 13.48 -16.62
C ALA A 96 -10.02 12.48 -17.02
N ARG A 97 -9.96 12.08 -18.30
CA ARG A 97 -8.92 11.19 -18.83
C ARG A 97 -7.51 11.78 -18.83
N MET A 98 -7.40 13.11 -18.92
CA MET A 98 -6.13 13.83 -18.85
C MET A 98 -5.71 14.15 -17.40
N THR A 99 -6.54 13.81 -16.43
CA THR A 99 -6.30 14.07 -15.01
C THR A 99 -5.85 12.78 -14.33
N SER A 100 -4.76 12.84 -13.55
CA SER A 100 -4.33 11.65 -12.80
C SER A 100 -5.38 11.25 -11.76
N GLU A 101 -5.43 9.96 -11.42
CA GLU A 101 -6.34 9.48 -10.38
C GLU A 101 -6.05 10.12 -9.02
N ILE A 102 -4.77 10.39 -8.71
CA ILE A 102 -4.35 11.09 -7.49
C ILE A 102 -4.99 12.48 -7.44
N ASP A 103 -4.95 13.22 -8.56
CA ASP A 103 -5.54 14.56 -8.63
C ASP A 103 -7.07 14.51 -8.54
N ARG A 104 -7.71 13.48 -9.09
CA ARG A 104 -9.17 13.25 -8.98
C ARG A 104 -9.61 12.98 -7.53
N LEU A 105 -8.80 12.20 -6.80
CA LEU A 105 -9.06 11.84 -5.40
C LEU A 105 -8.62 12.91 -4.40
N SER A 106 -7.84 13.91 -4.82
CA SER A 106 -7.39 15.01 -3.96
C SER A 106 -8.56 15.65 -3.21
N THR A 107 -8.36 15.87 -1.90
CA THR A 107 -9.31 16.57 -1.03
C THR A 107 -9.27 18.08 -1.21
N GLU A 108 -8.20 18.61 -1.82
CA GLU A 108 -8.05 20.04 -2.11
C GLU A 108 -8.76 20.45 -3.41
N LYS A 109 -8.92 19.50 -4.34
CA LYS A 109 -9.58 19.76 -5.62
C LYS A 109 -11.09 19.84 -5.43
N GLU A 110 -11.68 20.90 -5.97
CA GLU A 110 -13.13 21.07 -6.00
C GLU A 110 -13.78 19.90 -6.74
N LYS A 111 -14.81 19.29 -6.13
CA LYS A 111 -15.56 18.22 -6.76
C LYS A 111 -16.49 18.80 -7.82
N THR A 112 -16.39 18.26 -9.03
CA THR A 112 -17.16 18.71 -10.20
C THR A 112 -17.96 17.56 -10.77
N GLY A 113 -18.97 17.89 -11.57
CA GLY A 113 -19.75 16.92 -12.32
C GLY A 113 -20.64 17.54 -13.38
N VAL A 114 -21.14 16.70 -14.27
CA VAL A 114 -22.01 17.07 -15.39
C VAL A 114 -23.25 16.19 -15.38
N PHE A 115 -24.42 16.82 -15.54
CA PHE A 115 -25.69 16.10 -15.61
C PHE A 115 -25.79 15.35 -16.95
N THR A 116 -26.17 14.08 -16.89
CA THR A 116 -26.28 13.21 -18.08
C THR A 116 -27.55 13.47 -18.90
N GLY A 117 -28.56 14.15 -18.34
CA GLY A 117 -29.90 14.23 -18.93
C GLY A 117 -30.83 13.10 -18.44
N SER A 118 -30.28 12.04 -17.86
CA SER A 118 -31.02 10.88 -17.38
C SER A 118 -31.21 10.85 -15.87
N TYR A 119 -32.15 10.02 -15.43
CA TYR A 119 -32.55 9.90 -14.04
C TYR A 119 -32.59 8.43 -13.62
N ALA A 120 -32.42 8.22 -12.33
CA ALA A 120 -32.59 6.94 -11.66
C ALA A 120 -33.72 7.04 -10.64
N VAL A 121 -34.34 5.91 -10.28
CA VAL A 121 -35.40 5.85 -9.28
C VAL A 121 -34.92 5.07 -8.07
N ASN A 122 -35.02 5.70 -6.89
CA ASN A 122 -34.82 5.01 -5.63
C ASN A 122 -36.06 4.16 -5.31
N ARG A 123 -35.93 2.84 -5.35
CA ARG A 123 -37.05 1.90 -5.20
C ARG A 123 -37.71 1.94 -3.82
N LEU A 124 -37.02 2.44 -2.79
CA LEU A 124 -37.57 2.48 -1.43
C LEU A 124 -38.58 3.61 -1.22
N ASN A 125 -38.41 4.75 -1.90
CA ASN A 125 -39.31 5.91 -1.78
C ASN A 125 -39.97 6.31 -3.11
N GLY A 126 -39.61 5.67 -4.22
CA GLY A 126 -40.13 5.95 -5.55
C GLY A 126 -39.62 7.25 -6.17
N GLU A 127 -38.64 7.90 -5.55
CA GLU A 127 -38.18 9.22 -6.00
C GLU A 127 -37.24 9.12 -7.20
N ARG A 128 -37.46 10.02 -8.14
CA ARG A 128 -36.68 10.17 -9.36
C ARG A 128 -35.55 11.17 -9.14
N VAL A 129 -34.31 10.71 -9.17
CA VAL A 129 -33.11 11.49 -8.88
C VAL A 129 -32.22 11.64 -10.13
N PRO A 130 -31.59 12.80 -10.37
CA PRO A 130 -30.74 13.02 -11.54
C PRO A 130 -29.44 12.19 -11.48
N ILE A 131 -28.97 11.74 -12.65
CA ILE A 131 -27.70 11.05 -12.79
C ILE A 131 -26.64 12.01 -13.32
N TYR A 132 -25.56 12.18 -12.56
CA TYR A 132 -24.38 12.95 -12.93
C TYR A 132 -23.20 12.03 -13.25
N ILE A 133 -22.21 12.58 -13.95
CA ILE A 133 -20.84 12.04 -13.93
C ILE A 133 -19.94 12.93 -13.09
N GLY A 134 -18.97 12.35 -12.40
CA GLY A 134 -18.04 13.10 -11.55
C GLY A 134 -16.68 12.42 -11.44
N ASP A 135 -15.60 13.16 -11.63
CA ASP A 135 -14.23 12.63 -11.69
C ASP A 135 -13.75 12.05 -10.34
N TYR A 136 -14.36 12.42 -9.22
CA TYR A 136 -14.06 11.83 -7.91
C TYR A 136 -14.63 10.42 -7.69
N VAL A 137 -15.47 9.93 -8.61
CA VAL A 137 -15.94 8.54 -8.63
C VAL A 137 -15.04 7.74 -9.56
N LEU A 138 -14.60 6.57 -9.11
CA LEU A 138 -13.68 5.70 -9.84
C LEU A 138 -14.35 4.39 -10.21
N THR A 139 -14.24 3.97 -11.47
CA THR A 139 -14.76 2.68 -11.96
C THR A 139 -14.13 1.47 -11.27
N THR A 140 -12.93 1.65 -10.72
CA THR A 140 -12.13 0.63 -10.05
C THR A 140 -12.44 0.51 -8.55
N TYR A 141 -13.40 1.28 -8.02
CA TYR A 141 -13.82 1.22 -6.62
C TYR A 141 -15.33 1.01 -6.50
N GLY A 142 -15.74 0.01 -5.70
CA GLY A 142 -17.13 -0.40 -5.58
C GLY A 142 -17.69 -0.79 -6.96
N THR A 143 -18.79 -0.17 -7.35
CA THR A 143 -19.47 -0.42 -8.64
C THR A 143 -19.13 0.62 -9.72
N GLY A 144 -18.25 1.59 -9.44
CA GLY A 144 -18.06 2.75 -10.31
C GLY A 144 -19.20 3.76 -10.28
N ALA A 145 -20.12 3.63 -9.33
CA ALA A 145 -21.24 4.52 -9.09
C ALA A 145 -21.45 4.74 -7.58
N VAL A 146 -21.80 5.96 -7.19
CA VAL A 146 -22.12 6.33 -5.82
C VAL A 146 -23.48 7.02 -5.74
N MET A 147 -24.19 6.79 -4.65
CA MET A 147 -25.41 7.52 -4.33
C MET A 147 -25.05 8.78 -3.55
N GLY A 148 -25.57 9.93 -3.96
CA GLY A 148 -25.30 11.21 -3.32
C GLY A 148 -26.29 11.48 -2.20
N VAL A 149 -25.81 11.60 -0.95
CA VAL A 149 -26.63 11.88 0.25
C VAL A 149 -26.13 13.15 0.95
N PRO A 150 -26.46 14.34 0.43
CA PRO A 150 -25.86 15.61 0.85
C PRO A 150 -25.89 15.87 2.34
N ALA A 151 -27.01 15.58 3.01
CA ALA A 151 -27.13 15.88 4.42
C ALA A 151 -26.17 15.06 5.31
N HIS A 152 -25.59 13.97 4.80
CA HIS A 152 -24.81 12.99 5.59
C HIS A 152 -23.46 12.58 4.97
N ASP A 153 -23.02 13.25 3.90
CA ASP A 153 -21.67 13.15 3.35
C ASP A 153 -21.18 14.55 2.98
N SER A 154 -20.03 14.94 3.51
CA SER A 154 -19.47 16.29 3.34
C SER A 154 -19.19 16.62 1.87
N ARG A 155 -18.78 15.63 1.06
CA ARG A 155 -18.48 15.81 -0.36
C ARG A 155 -19.76 16.02 -1.14
N ASP A 156 -20.79 15.23 -0.83
CA ASP A 156 -22.09 15.35 -1.45
C ASP A 156 -22.78 16.66 -1.09
N PHE A 157 -22.58 17.17 0.14
CA PHE A 157 -23.09 18.46 0.58
C PHE A 157 -22.56 19.62 -0.28
N VAL A 158 -21.24 19.68 -0.45
CA VAL A 158 -20.57 20.69 -1.30
C VAL A 158 -21.02 20.56 -2.75
N PHE A 159 -21.10 19.33 -3.26
CA PHE A 159 -21.58 19.07 -4.62
C PHE A 159 -23.03 19.54 -4.80
N ALA A 160 -23.92 19.20 -3.86
CA ALA A 160 -25.32 19.59 -3.91
C ALA A 160 -25.51 21.10 -3.82
N GLN A 161 -24.75 21.81 -2.99
CA GLN A 161 -24.80 23.27 -2.93
C GLN A 161 -24.43 23.90 -4.28
N LYS A 162 -23.34 23.41 -4.90
CA LYS A 162 -22.88 23.89 -6.21
C LYS A 162 -23.91 23.69 -7.31
N TYR A 163 -24.49 22.50 -7.38
CA TYR A 163 -25.45 22.12 -8.43
C TYR A 163 -26.91 22.38 -8.04
N LYS A 164 -27.16 23.01 -6.89
CA LYS A 164 -28.49 23.32 -6.35
C LYS A 164 -29.39 22.09 -6.25
N LEU A 165 -28.80 20.97 -5.83
CA LEU A 165 -29.51 19.71 -5.61
C LEU A 165 -30.16 19.71 -4.22
N PRO A 166 -31.27 18.98 -4.02
CA PRO A 166 -31.93 18.92 -2.73
C PRO A 166 -31.00 18.35 -1.64
N ILE A 167 -31.10 18.90 -0.44
CA ILE A 167 -30.40 18.41 0.76
C ILE A 167 -31.47 17.95 1.76
N ARG A 168 -31.55 16.65 2.00
CA ARG A 168 -32.57 16.06 2.87
C ARG A 168 -31.95 15.39 4.08
N VAL A 169 -32.29 15.90 5.26
CA VAL A 169 -31.91 15.28 6.54
C VAL A 169 -32.75 14.02 6.73
N VAL A 170 -32.07 12.88 6.83
CA VAL A 170 -32.65 11.57 7.13
C VAL A 170 -32.06 10.90 8.36
N ILE A 171 -31.00 11.47 8.92
CA ILE A 171 -30.46 11.15 10.24
C ILE A 171 -30.38 12.44 11.04
N ALA A 172 -30.96 12.47 12.23
CA ALA A 172 -30.97 13.65 13.06
C ALA A 172 -30.61 13.31 14.52
N PRO A 173 -29.87 14.19 15.23
CA PRO A 173 -29.74 14.08 16.67
C PRO A 173 -31.09 14.32 17.35
N ILE A 174 -31.24 13.86 18.59
CA ILE A 174 -32.49 14.00 19.35
C ILE A 174 -32.93 15.47 19.54
N GLU A 175 -31.97 16.39 19.59
CA GLU A 175 -32.21 17.82 19.78
C GLU A 175 -32.32 18.60 18.46
N TRP A 176 -32.43 17.93 17.31
CA TRP A 176 -32.52 18.62 16.03
C TRP A 176 -33.77 19.51 15.97
N ASP A 177 -33.55 20.80 15.73
CA ASP A 177 -34.58 21.83 15.73
C ASP A 177 -35.26 22.02 14.36
N GLY A 178 -34.97 21.13 13.40
CA GLY A 178 -35.54 21.15 12.05
C GLY A 178 -34.95 22.22 11.12
N LYS A 179 -33.91 22.96 11.55
CA LYS A 179 -33.26 23.96 10.70
C LYS A 179 -32.46 23.32 9.57
N GLU A 180 -32.30 24.10 8.51
CA GLU A 180 -31.38 23.76 7.41
C GLU A 180 -29.96 23.57 7.93
N LEU A 181 -29.29 22.56 7.37
CA LEU A 181 -27.91 22.26 7.69
C LEU A 181 -26.98 23.30 7.08
N THR A 182 -26.02 23.79 7.85
CA THR A 182 -24.89 24.59 7.35
C THR A 182 -23.73 23.71 6.87
N GLU A 183 -23.68 22.46 7.35
CA GLU A 183 -22.71 21.43 6.99
C GLU A 183 -23.35 20.03 7.09
N ALA A 184 -22.76 19.02 6.44
CA ALA A 184 -23.26 17.65 6.52
C ALA A 184 -23.21 17.11 7.96
N TYR A 185 -24.29 16.47 8.40
CA TYR A 185 -24.36 15.77 9.68
C TYR A 185 -23.86 14.32 9.53
N LEU A 186 -22.66 14.05 10.05
CA LEU A 186 -21.97 12.76 9.85
C LEU A 186 -22.18 11.74 10.98
N ASP A 187 -22.60 12.24 12.15
CA ASP A 187 -22.69 11.45 13.39
C ASP A 187 -23.87 10.47 13.41
N GLU A 188 -23.89 9.65 14.46
CA GLU A 188 -25.00 8.75 14.77
C GLU A 188 -26.23 9.52 15.25
N GLY A 189 -27.41 9.00 14.95
CA GLY A 189 -28.66 9.65 15.28
C GLY A 189 -29.87 8.78 14.98
N PHE A 190 -31.03 9.40 14.91
CA PHE A 190 -32.30 8.75 14.64
C PHE A 190 -32.70 8.95 13.19
N MET A 191 -33.22 7.88 12.59
CA MET A 191 -33.81 7.92 11.26
C MET A 191 -35.04 8.82 11.27
N THR A 192 -35.07 9.75 10.34
CA THR A 192 -36.17 10.70 10.10
C THR A 192 -36.42 10.80 8.60
N ASN A 193 -37.60 11.21 8.17
CA ASN A 193 -37.99 11.29 6.76
C ASN A 193 -37.67 10.00 5.97
N SER A 194 -37.77 8.84 6.65
CA SER A 194 -37.34 7.52 6.20
C SER A 194 -38.46 6.48 6.27
N ALA A 195 -39.71 6.94 6.21
CA ALA A 195 -40.91 6.11 6.11
C ALA A 195 -41.00 5.06 7.24
N ALA A 196 -41.05 3.76 6.91
CA ALA A 196 -41.20 2.69 7.88
C ALA A 196 -40.03 2.56 8.88
N TYR A 197 -38.92 3.27 8.63
CA TYR A 197 -37.73 3.25 9.47
C TYR A 197 -37.64 4.45 10.42
N ASP A 198 -38.58 5.39 10.37
CA ASP A 198 -38.58 6.56 11.24
C ASP A 198 -38.56 6.18 12.73
N GLY A 199 -37.71 6.86 13.50
CA GLY A 199 -37.51 6.64 14.93
C GLY A 199 -36.53 5.52 15.30
N MET A 200 -36.08 4.70 14.35
CA MET A 200 -34.97 3.77 14.58
C MET A 200 -33.67 4.54 14.78
N THR A 201 -32.73 3.98 15.54
CA THR A 201 -31.34 4.46 15.47
C THR A 201 -30.76 4.16 14.09
N ASN A 202 -29.77 4.94 13.64
CA ASN A 202 -29.12 4.71 12.35
C ASN A 202 -28.47 3.31 12.27
N LEU A 203 -27.99 2.74 13.39
CA LEU A 203 -27.43 1.38 13.43
C LEU A 203 -28.49 0.28 13.23
N GLU A 204 -29.65 0.41 13.89
CA GLU A 204 -30.80 -0.47 13.67
C GLU A 204 -31.30 -0.34 12.22
N GLY A 205 -31.36 0.90 11.73
CA GLY A 205 -31.71 1.27 10.37
C GLY A 205 -30.87 0.58 9.31
N LYS A 206 -29.54 0.60 9.46
CA LYS A 206 -28.61 -0.12 8.55
C LYS A 206 -29.00 -1.57 8.40
N SER A 207 -29.28 -2.25 9.52
CA SER A 207 -29.63 -3.66 9.53
C SER A 207 -31.02 -3.93 8.94
N ALA A 208 -32.01 -3.12 9.32
CA ALA A 208 -33.39 -3.26 8.86
C ALA A 208 -33.51 -3.04 7.35
N ILE A 209 -32.92 -1.96 6.83
CA ILE A 209 -32.95 -1.62 5.40
C ILE A 209 -32.22 -2.67 4.57
N ALA A 210 -31.03 -3.12 5.01
CA ALA A 210 -30.28 -4.15 4.31
C ALA A 210 -31.09 -5.46 4.19
N ASN A 211 -31.77 -5.89 5.27
CA ASN A 211 -32.63 -7.07 5.24
C ASN A 211 -33.80 -6.92 4.24
N ASP A 212 -34.40 -5.74 4.17
CA ASP A 212 -35.52 -5.48 3.27
C ASP A 212 -35.07 -5.41 1.81
N LEU A 213 -33.90 -4.84 1.54
CA LEU A 213 -33.30 -4.82 0.20
C LEU A 213 -32.99 -6.23 -0.29
N GLU A 214 -32.41 -7.09 0.56
CA GLU A 214 -32.12 -8.49 0.25
C GLU A 214 -33.40 -9.28 -0.03
N LYS A 215 -34.43 -9.15 0.82
CA LYS A 215 -35.73 -9.82 0.61
C LYS A 215 -36.41 -9.42 -0.70
N LYS A 216 -36.24 -8.16 -1.13
CA LYS A 216 -36.82 -7.63 -2.37
C LYS A 216 -35.95 -7.87 -3.60
N GLY A 217 -34.72 -8.37 -3.43
CA GLY A 217 -33.73 -8.51 -4.49
C GLY A 217 -33.23 -7.18 -5.05
N TRP A 218 -33.31 -6.10 -4.27
CA TRP A 218 -32.90 -4.75 -4.68
C TRP A 218 -31.48 -4.38 -4.22
N GLY A 219 -30.84 -5.27 -3.47
CA GLY A 219 -29.49 -5.06 -2.95
C GLY A 219 -29.06 -6.21 -2.06
N ASN A 220 -27.78 -6.26 -1.72
CA ASN A 220 -27.22 -7.25 -0.79
C ASN A 220 -26.13 -6.61 0.07
N ARG A 221 -25.92 -7.12 1.28
CA ARG A 221 -24.70 -6.81 2.03
C ARG A 221 -23.47 -7.26 1.25
N THR A 222 -22.51 -6.36 1.14
CA THR A 222 -21.29 -6.57 0.36
C THR A 222 -20.09 -6.06 1.16
N ILE A 223 -18.99 -6.78 1.07
CA ILE A 223 -17.68 -6.32 1.52
C ILE A 223 -16.97 -5.74 0.30
N SER A 224 -16.54 -4.48 0.41
CA SER A 224 -15.75 -3.80 -0.60
C SER A 224 -14.34 -3.54 -0.07
N PHE A 225 -13.36 -3.53 -0.97
CA PHE A 225 -11.97 -3.24 -0.64
C PHE A 225 -11.47 -2.09 -1.50
N ARG A 226 -10.59 -1.28 -0.92
CA ARG A 226 -9.88 -0.21 -1.65
C ARG A 226 -8.70 -0.74 -2.46
N ILE A 227 -8.04 -1.79 -1.97
CA ILE A 227 -6.96 -2.44 -2.72
C ILE A 227 -7.46 -2.97 -4.05
N ARG A 228 -6.60 -2.87 -5.06
CA ARG A 228 -6.84 -3.37 -6.41
C ARG A 228 -5.96 -4.56 -6.69
N ASP A 229 -6.32 -5.28 -7.75
CA ASP A 229 -5.40 -6.25 -8.30
C ASP A 229 -4.09 -5.60 -8.73
N TRP A 230 -3.00 -6.31 -8.50
CA TRP A 230 -1.67 -5.82 -8.80
C TRP A 230 -1.41 -5.90 -10.30
N LEU A 231 -1.31 -4.73 -10.93
CA LEU A 231 -0.86 -4.58 -12.31
C LEU A 231 0.65 -4.88 -12.39
N ILE A 232 1.00 -6.06 -12.92
CA ILE A 232 2.40 -6.51 -13.02
C ILE A 232 3.06 -6.19 -14.36
N SER A 233 2.30 -5.99 -15.44
CA SER A 233 2.88 -5.75 -16.77
C SER A 233 3.50 -4.36 -16.89
N ARG A 234 4.69 -4.27 -17.49
CA ARG A 234 5.42 -3.03 -17.73
C ARG A 234 5.88 -2.97 -19.18
N GLN A 235 5.63 -1.84 -19.83
CA GLN A 235 6.10 -1.54 -21.19
C GLN A 235 7.58 -1.10 -21.15
N ARG A 236 8.42 -1.94 -20.56
CA ARG A 236 9.86 -1.71 -20.37
C ARG A 236 10.64 -2.94 -20.79
N TYR A 237 11.83 -2.69 -21.31
CA TYR A 237 12.76 -3.76 -21.68
C TYR A 237 13.35 -4.49 -20.48
N TRP A 238 13.88 -3.74 -19.49
CA TRP A 238 14.64 -4.34 -18.39
C TRP A 238 13.71 -4.89 -17.30
N GLY A 239 13.29 -6.14 -17.50
CA GLY A 239 12.48 -6.89 -16.55
C GLY A 239 12.32 -8.34 -17.00
N THR A 240 11.72 -9.16 -16.14
CA THR A 240 11.45 -10.58 -16.41
C THR A 240 10.38 -10.71 -17.50
N PRO A 241 10.65 -11.36 -18.66
CA PRO A 241 9.63 -11.58 -19.68
C PRO A 241 8.44 -12.37 -19.12
N ILE A 242 7.22 -11.91 -19.42
CA ILE A 242 6.00 -12.61 -19.01
C ILE A 242 5.84 -13.88 -19.87
N PRO A 243 5.72 -15.09 -19.27
CA PRO A 243 5.76 -16.35 -19.99
C PRO A 243 4.40 -16.70 -20.64
N MET A 244 3.88 -15.79 -21.48
CA MET A 244 2.63 -15.95 -22.22
C MET A 244 2.84 -15.78 -23.73
N VAL A 245 1.99 -16.46 -24.50
CA VAL A 245 1.96 -16.44 -25.97
C VAL A 245 0.53 -16.13 -26.43
N TYR A 246 0.41 -15.21 -27.40
CA TYR A 246 -0.83 -14.85 -28.08
C TYR A 246 -0.97 -15.62 -29.39
N CYS A 247 -2.03 -16.41 -29.51
CA CYS A 247 -2.37 -17.18 -30.71
C CYS A 247 -3.77 -16.82 -31.21
N ASP A 248 -3.91 -16.49 -32.49
CA ASP A 248 -5.18 -16.07 -33.10
C ASP A 248 -6.29 -17.13 -33.01
N SER A 249 -5.92 -18.41 -32.91
CA SER A 249 -6.88 -19.52 -32.78
C SER A 249 -7.14 -19.95 -31.33
N CYS A 250 -6.12 -19.87 -30.46
CA CYS A 250 -6.20 -20.41 -29.09
C CYS A 250 -6.37 -19.34 -28.01
N GLY A 251 -6.22 -18.05 -28.35
CA GLY A 251 -6.20 -16.95 -27.39
C GLY A 251 -4.84 -16.83 -26.67
N VAL A 252 -4.90 -16.50 -25.39
CA VAL A 252 -3.72 -16.36 -24.53
C VAL A 252 -3.32 -17.73 -23.97
N VAL A 253 -2.08 -18.16 -24.20
CA VAL A 253 -1.58 -19.50 -23.87
C VAL A 253 -0.29 -19.37 -23.05
N PRO A 254 -0.15 -20.03 -21.88
CA PRO A 254 1.09 -20.00 -21.13
C PRO A 254 2.20 -20.78 -21.84
N VAL A 255 3.44 -20.34 -21.66
CA VAL A 255 4.64 -21.10 -22.07
C VAL A 255 4.75 -22.35 -21.17
N PRO A 256 5.07 -23.53 -21.73
CA PRO A 256 5.29 -24.74 -20.93
C PRO A 256 6.45 -24.56 -19.93
N GLU A 257 6.35 -25.18 -18.75
CA GLU A 257 7.39 -25.11 -17.71
C GLU A 257 8.75 -25.62 -18.20
N SER A 258 8.76 -26.67 -19.05
CA SER A 258 9.96 -27.21 -19.68
C SER A 258 10.68 -26.24 -20.62
N ASP A 259 9.98 -25.21 -21.08
CA ASP A 259 10.47 -24.22 -22.04
C ASP A 259 10.90 -22.92 -21.33
N LEU A 260 10.83 -22.90 -20.00
CA LEU A 260 11.37 -21.82 -19.19
C LEU A 260 12.90 -21.94 -19.06
N PRO A 261 13.62 -20.81 -18.92
CA PRO A 261 13.11 -19.43 -18.92
C PRO A 261 12.84 -18.89 -20.34
N VAL A 262 11.86 -17.98 -20.45
CA VAL A 262 11.79 -17.08 -21.60
C VAL A 262 12.89 -16.04 -21.44
N LEU A 263 14.00 -16.22 -22.16
CA LEU A 263 15.16 -15.34 -22.05
C LEU A 263 14.85 -13.95 -22.61
N LEU A 264 15.18 -12.92 -21.84
CA LEU A 264 15.24 -11.54 -22.33
C LEU A 264 16.34 -11.47 -23.40
N PRO A 265 16.06 -10.97 -24.63
CA PRO A 265 17.08 -10.79 -25.64
C PRO A 265 18.16 -9.84 -25.13
N GLN A 266 19.41 -9.95 -25.60
CA GLN A 266 20.51 -9.09 -25.13
C GLN A 266 20.47 -7.67 -25.70
N ASP A 267 19.84 -7.52 -26.87
CA ASP A 267 19.75 -6.26 -27.61
C ASP A 267 18.28 -5.86 -27.84
N ALA A 268 18.00 -4.56 -27.74
CA ALA A 268 16.70 -3.96 -28.04
C ALA A 268 16.85 -2.53 -28.59
N ASP A 269 15.86 -2.09 -29.36
CA ASP A 269 15.76 -0.71 -29.84
C ASP A 269 14.96 0.13 -28.82
N PHE A 270 15.60 1.15 -28.24
CA PHE A 270 15.04 2.00 -27.20
C PHE A 270 14.32 3.26 -27.74
N THR A 271 13.87 3.22 -28.99
CA THR A 271 13.07 4.32 -29.56
C THR A 271 11.82 4.56 -28.71
N PRO A 272 11.55 5.81 -28.27
CA PRO A 272 10.46 6.12 -27.33
C PRO A 272 9.11 6.14 -28.05
N THR A 273 8.57 4.96 -28.35
CA THR A 273 7.28 4.80 -29.03
C THR A 273 6.08 4.79 -28.07
N GLY A 274 6.34 4.61 -26.76
CA GLY A 274 5.30 4.33 -25.75
C GLY A 274 4.97 2.84 -25.61
N GLU A 275 5.56 1.98 -26.46
CA GLU A 275 5.45 0.52 -26.38
C GLU A 275 6.72 -0.08 -25.76
N SER A 276 6.66 -1.36 -25.37
CA SER A 276 7.85 -2.10 -24.93
C SER A 276 8.87 -2.20 -26.06
N PRO A 277 10.18 -1.95 -25.81
CA PRO A 277 11.24 -2.20 -26.79
C PRO A 277 11.26 -3.63 -27.36
N LEU A 278 10.73 -4.60 -26.61
CA LEU A 278 10.63 -5.99 -27.06
C LEU A 278 9.66 -6.15 -28.24
N ALA A 279 8.67 -5.27 -28.39
CA ALA A 279 7.71 -5.33 -29.49
C ALA A 279 8.34 -5.13 -30.87
N ALA A 280 9.47 -4.39 -30.93
CA ALA A 280 10.23 -4.20 -32.16
C ALA A 280 11.14 -5.39 -32.50
N ASN A 281 11.44 -6.28 -31.53
CA ASN A 281 12.34 -7.41 -31.72
C ASN A 281 11.59 -8.62 -32.32
N GLN A 282 11.60 -8.73 -33.64
CA GLN A 282 10.90 -9.80 -34.37
C GLN A 282 11.40 -11.22 -34.05
N GLU A 283 12.67 -11.38 -33.67
CA GLU A 283 13.23 -12.69 -33.30
C GLU A 283 12.69 -13.15 -31.95
N PHE A 284 12.49 -12.22 -31.01
CA PHE A 284 11.86 -12.51 -29.73
C PHE A 284 10.34 -12.71 -29.87
N VAL A 285 9.65 -11.80 -30.57
CA VAL A 285 8.18 -11.78 -30.64
C VAL A 285 7.65 -13.00 -31.38
N ASN A 286 8.24 -13.38 -32.51
CA ASN A 286 7.69 -14.44 -33.34
C ASN A 286 8.00 -15.82 -32.74
N THR A 287 6.95 -16.61 -32.50
CA THR A 287 7.07 -17.96 -31.95
C THR A 287 5.95 -18.86 -32.50
N THR A 288 5.90 -20.11 -32.05
CA THR A 288 4.79 -21.03 -32.32
C THR A 288 3.92 -21.20 -31.08
N CYS A 289 2.61 -21.35 -31.26
CA CYS A 289 1.69 -21.63 -30.18
C CYS A 289 2.00 -23.01 -29.59
N PRO A 290 2.28 -23.14 -28.28
CA PRO A 290 2.60 -24.43 -27.66
C PRO A 290 1.39 -25.39 -27.63
N LYS A 291 0.17 -24.88 -27.86
CA LYS A 291 -1.07 -25.69 -27.87
C LYS A 291 -1.41 -26.28 -29.23
N CYS A 292 -1.25 -25.54 -30.32
CA CYS A 292 -1.69 -25.96 -31.66
C CYS A 292 -0.60 -25.92 -32.75
N GLY A 293 0.61 -25.43 -32.44
CA GLY A 293 1.72 -25.34 -33.38
C GLY A 293 1.61 -24.21 -34.42
N ALA A 294 0.51 -23.45 -34.47
CA ALA A 294 0.35 -22.32 -35.38
C ALA A 294 1.31 -21.17 -35.03
N ALA A 295 1.53 -20.25 -35.99
CA ALA A 295 2.25 -19.01 -35.73
C ALA A 295 1.60 -18.22 -34.59
N ALA A 296 2.41 -17.64 -33.72
CA ALA A 296 1.98 -16.94 -32.52
C ALA A 296 2.99 -15.85 -32.14
N ARG A 297 2.61 -15.00 -31.17
CA ARG A 297 3.45 -13.89 -30.69
C ARG A 297 3.67 -14.00 -29.19
N ARG A 298 4.90 -13.81 -28.70
CA ARG A 298 5.17 -13.71 -27.26
C ARG A 298 4.56 -12.42 -26.68
N GLU A 299 4.26 -12.45 -25.39
CA GLU A 299 4.08 -11.22 -24.61
C GLU A 299 5.38 -10.39 -24.64
N THR A 300 5.23 -9.09 -24.84
CA THR A 300 6.31 -8.12 -24.97
C THR A 300 6.48 -7.26 -23.73
N ASP A 301 5.49 -7.24 -22.85
CA ASP A 301 5.63 -6.62 -21.55
C ASP A 301 6.48 -7.49 -20.61
N THR A 302 7.17 -6.83 -19.70
CA THR A 302 7.94 -7.46 -18.63
C THR A 302 7.22 -7.32 -17.29
N MET A 303 7.59 -8.17 -16.33
CA MET A 303 7.06 -8.08 -14.98
C MET A 303 7.65 -6.88 -14.23
N ASP A 304 6.82 -6.26 -13.41
CA ASP A 304 7.21 -5.26 -12.43
C ASP A 304 8.26 -5.79 -11.45
N THR A 305 9.22 -4.96 -11.08
CA THR A 305 10.36 -5.37 -10.23
C THR A 305 9.95 -5.83 -8.83
N PHE A 306 8.76 -5.45 -8.33
CA PHE A 306 8.27 -6.01 -7.08
C PHE A 306 7.94 -7.50 -7.20
N MET A 307 7.74 -8.04 -8.40
CA MET A 307 7.61 -9.49 -8.61
C MET A 307 8.84 -10.20 -8.07
N ASP A 308 10.03 -9.75 -8.48
CA ASP A 308 11.30 -10.36 -8.10
C ASP A 308 11.58 -10.17 -6.60
N SER A 309 11.29 -8.97 -6.07
CA SER A 309 11.55 -8.65 -4.66
C SER A 309 10.53 -9.28 -3.69
N SER A 310 9.42 -9.84 -4.17
CA SER A 310 8.39 -10.42 -3.28
C SER A 310 8.76 -11.80 -2.72
N TRP A 311 9.83 -12.45 -3.24
CA TRP A 311 10.21 -13.80 -2.84
C TRP A 311 11.72 -14.06 -2.76
N TYR A 312 12.57 -13.05 -3.00
CA TYR A 312 14.04 -13.19 -2.98
C TYR A 312 14.61 -13.79 -1.68
N MET A 313 13.97 -13.52 -0.53
CA MET A 313 14.36 -14.08 0.77
C MET A 313 14.29 -15.61 0.79
N MET A 314 13.38 -16.20 0.02
CA MET A 314 13.27 -17.65 -0.15
C MET A 314 14.40 -18.18 -1.04
N ARG A 315 14.72 -17.45 -2.12
CA ARG A 315 15.80 -17.83 -3.04
C ARG A 315 17.17 -17.82 -2.35
N TYR A 316 17.40 -16.99 -1.34
CA TYR A 316 18.64 -17.01 -0.57
C TYR A 316 18.93 -18.33 0.13
N LEU A 317 17.91 -19.15 0.40
CA LEU A 317 18.09 -20.46 1.04
C LEU A 317 18.74 -21.47 0.11
N ASP A 318 18.52 -21.35 -1.20
CA ASP A 318 19.10 -22.24 -2.21
C ASP A 318 19.31 -21.50 -3.56
N PRO A 319 20.29 -20.57 -3.61
CA PRO A 319 20.43 -19.63 -4.73
C PRO A 319 20.87 -20.29 -6.04
N HIS A 320 21.31 -21.55 -5.99
CA HIS A 320 21.82 -22.31 -7.13
C HIS A 320 20.91 -23.47 -7.54
N ASN A 321 19.70 -23.58 -6.97
CA ASN A 321 18.73 -24.58 -7.40
C ASN A 321 18.30 -24.33 -8.84
N ALA A 322 18.48 -25.32 -9.71
CA ALA A 322 18.16 -25.23 -11.12
C ALA A 322 16.75 -25.74 -11.48
N GLY A 323 16.12 -26.52 -10.60
CA GLY A 323 14.82 -27.13 -10.85
C GLY A 323 13.65 -26.38 -10.22
N ASP A 324 13.87 -25.80 -9.04
CA ASP A 324 12.84 -25.15 -8.23
C ASP A 324 13.28 -23.76 -7.75
N PRO A 325 12.35 -22.90 -7.29
CA PRO A 325 12.68 -21.62 -6.66
C PRO A 325 13.65 -21.77 -5.48
N ALA A 326 13.49 -22.81 -4.65
CA ALA A 326 14.42 -23.23 -3.60
C ALA A 326 14.10 -24.66 -3.14
N ASN A 327 15.01 -25.31 -2.42
CA ASN A 327 14.75 -26.60 -1.79
C ASN A 327 13.58 -26.51 -0.78
N PRO A 328 12.50 -27.32 -0.94
CA PRO A 328 11.34 -27.29 -0.04
C PRO A 328 11.64 -27.57 1.43
N ASP A 329 12.61 -28.44 1.73
CA ASP A 329 12.99 -28.74 3.12
C ASP A 329 13.70 -27.53 3.76
N LEU A 330 14.44 -26.75 2.97
CA LEU A 330 15.04 -25.51 3.45
C LEU A 330 13.99 -24.43 3.66
N LEU A 331 13.00 -24.32 2.76
CA LEU A 331 11.88 -23.39 2.91
C LEU A 331 11.13 -23.63 4.21
N LYS A 332 10.76 -24.89 4.51
CA LYS A 332 10.08 -25.24 5.78
C LYS A 332 10.94 -25.01 7.01
N LYS A 333 12.25 -25.21 6.89
CA LYS A 333 13.18 -25.07 8.02
C LYS A 333 13.48 -23.62 8.38
N TRP A 334 13.61 -22.75 7.38
CA TRP A 334 14.16 -21.40 7.55
C TRP A 334 13.15 -20.27 7.35
N MET A 335 12.00 -20.52 6.73
CA MET A 335 10.92 -19.54 6.74
C MET A 335 10.10 -19.67 8.03
N ALA A 336 9.57 -18.59 8.59
CA ALA A 336 9.69 -17.19 8.14
C ALA A 336 11.01 -16.51 8.60
N VAL A 337 11.31 -15.34 8.04
CA VAL A 337 12.48 -14.54 8.48
C VAL A 337 12.24 -13.99 9.87
N ASP A 338 13.15 -14.25 10.82
CA ASP A 338 13.01 -13.79 12.21
C ASP A 338 12.96 -12.27 12.35
N GLN A 339 13.91 -11.56 11.71
CA GLN A 339 14.03 -10.11 11.78
C GLN A 339 14.31 -9.53 10.39
N TYR A 340 13.36 -8.74 9.88
CA TYR A 340 13.53 -7.98 8.65
C TYR A 340 13.81 -6.51 8.96
N THR A 341 14.72 -5.89 8.18
CA THR A 341 15.06 -4.46 8.31
C THR A 341 14.99 -3.78 6.96
N GLY A 342 14.25 -2.67 6.88
CA GLY A 342 14.11 -1.90 5.64
C GLY A 342 13.36 -0.60 5.85
N GLY A 343 13.52 0.38 4.96
CA GLY A 343 12.86 1.68 5.11
C GLY A 343 11.33 1.59 5.07
N ALA A 344 10.65 2.51 5.78
CA ALA A 344 9.19 2.54 5.87
C ALA A 344 8.50 2.90 4.54
N GLU A 345 9.24 3.39 3.53
CA GLU A 345 8.74 3.63 2.17
C GLU A 345 8.18 2.36 1.49
N HIS A 346 8.55 1.18 1.98
CA HIS A 346 8.12 -0.11 1.44
C HIS A 346 6.84 -0.68 2.09
N ALA A 347 6.17 0.09 2.95
CA ALA A 347 5.03 -0.34 3.78
C ALA A 347 3.88 -1.00 3.01
N VAL A 348 3.42 -0.40 1.91
CA VAL A 348 2.19 -0.81 1.20
C VAL A 348 2.44 -1.43 -0.19
N MET A 349 3.72 -1.55 -0.57
CA MET A 349 4.14 -2.18 -1.82
C MET A 349 4.93 -3.45 -1.48
N HIS A 350 6.26 -3.40 -1.51
CA HIS A 350 7.15 -4.55 -1.23
C HIS A 350 6.71 -5.39 -0.03
N LEU A 351 6.45 -4.79 1.14
CA LEU A 351 6.04 -5.57 2.31
C LEU A 351 4.69 -6.25 2.09
N LEU A 352 3.71 -5.55 1.50
CA LEU A 352 2.40 -6.12 1.20
C LEU A 352 2.46 -7.23 0.14
N TYR A 353 3.26 -7.03 -0.92
CA TYR A 353 3.45 -8.03 -1.97
C TYR A 353 4.22 -9.25 -1.48
N SER A 354 5.22 -9.07 -0.60
CA SER A 354 5.92 -10.18 0.05
C SER A 354 4.96 -11.02 0.91
N ARG A 355 4.05 -10.37 1.64
CA ARG A 355 3.01 -11.05 2.41
C ARG A 355 2.04 -11.83 1.51
N PHE A 356 1.60 -11.22 0.42
CA PHE A 356 0.78 -11.89 -0.58
C PHE A 356 1.47 -13.13 -1.16
N PHE A 357 2.77 -13.02 -1.49
CA PHE A 357 3.59 -14.14 -1.97
C PHE A 357 3.71 -15.26 -0.92
N ALA A 358 4.00 -14.93 0.33
CA ALA A 358 4.07 -15.93 1.41
C ALA A 358 2.75 -16.69 1.57
N LYS A 359 1.62 -15.99 1.57
CA LYS A 359 0.28 -16.61 1.64
C LYS A 359 0.00 -17.51 0.43
N GLY A 360 0.35 -17.08 -0.77
CA GLY A 360 0.22 -17.90 -1.98
C GLY A 360 1.07 -19.18 -1.92
N LEU A 361 2.31 -19.08 -1.45
CA LEU A 361 3.21 -20.23 -1.32
C LEU A 361 2.80 -21.18 -0.19
N HIS A 362 2.24 -20.64 0.89
CA HIS A 362 1.62 -21.43 1.95
C HIS A 362 0.45 -22.25 1.39
N ASP A 363 -0.42 -21.64 0.59
CA ASP A 363 -1.55 -22.36 -0.04
C ASP A 363 -1.10 -23.43 -1.03
N MET A 364 0.08 -23.27 -1.64
CA MET A 364 0.74 -24.28 -2.47
C MET A 364 1.44 -25.39 -1.64
N GLY A 365 1.51 -25.25 -0.31
CA GLY A 365 2.17 -26.21 0.58
C GLY A 365 3.71 -26.14 0.56
N LEU A 366 4.28 -25.03 0.06
CA LEU A 366 5.73 -24.83 -0.07
C LEU A 366 6.38 -24.27 1.20
N VAL A 367 5.61 -23.54 2.01
CA VAL A 367 6.03 -22.99 3.31
C VAL A 367 4.97 -23.28 4.37
N ASP A 368 5.39 -23.43 5.63
CA ASP A 368 4.48 -23.74 6.75
C ASP A 368 3.87 -22.47 7.38
N TYR A 369 4.48 -21.30 7.16
CA TYR A 369 4.00 -20.01 7.66
C TYR A 369 3.43 -19.17 6.52
N ASP A 370 2.38 -18.40 6.80
CA ASP A 370 1.70 -17.55 5.82
C ASP A 370 2.11 -16.07 5.93
N GLU A 371 3.16 -15.76 6.69
CA GLU A 371 3.80 -14.45 6.77
C GLU A 371 5.31 -14.57 6.50
N PRO A 372 5.93 -13.62 5.77
CA PRO A 372 7.33 -13.72 5.38
C PRO A 372 8.32 -13.25 6.45
N PHE A 373 7.89 -12.38 7.37
CA PHE A 373 8.74 -11.73 8.36
C PHE A 373 8.06 -11.69 9.74
N PHE A 374 8.64 -12.35 10.75
CA PHE A 374 8.09 -12.34 12.12
C PHE A 374 8.23 -10.96 12.76
N ARG A 375 9.45 -10.39 12.76
CA ARG A 375 9.74 -9.05 13.29
C ARG A 375 10.14 -8.11 12.14
N LEU A 376 9.68 -6.86 12.21
CA LEU A 376 10.02 -5.81 11.24
C LEU A 376 10.56 -4.61 12.00
N PHE A 377 11.75 -4.14 11.60
CA PHE A 377 12.28 -2.88 12.11
C PHE A 377 12.57 -1.94 10.94
N ASN A 378 11.88 -0.79 10.91
CA ASN A 378 12.14 0.21 9.89
C ASN A 378 13.21 1.21 10.34
N GLN A 379 14.34 1.26 9.65
CA GLN A 379 15.35 2.28 9.92
C GLN A 379 14.86 3.67 9.50
N GLY A 380 15.37 4.69 10.19
CA GLY A 380 15.19 6.08 9.82
C GLY A 380 16.01 6.47 8.59
N VAL A 381 15.74 7.65 8.06
CA VAL A 381 16.42 8.18 6.88
C VAL A 381 17.65 8.96 7.31
N ILE A 382 18.80 8.70 6.68
CA ILE A 382 19.99 9.54 6.82
C ILE A 382 19.82 10.81 5.99
N LEU A 383 20.01 11.94 6.65
CA LEU A 383 19.94 13.26 6.04
C LEU A 383 21.35 13.76 5.70
N GLY A 384 21.48 14.59 4.67
CA GLY A 384 22.72 15.32 4.40
C GLY A 384 23.02 16.34 5.49
N GLU A 385 24.15 17.02 5.36
CA GLU A 385 24.51 18.16 6.23
C GLU A 385 23.51 19.32 6.09
N ASP A 386 22.80 19.36 4.97
CA ASP A 386 21.70 20.29 4.68
C ASP A 386 20.38 19.94 5.39
N HIS A 387 20.36 18.88 6.22
CA HIS A 387 19.18 18.35 6.89
C HIS A 387 18.08 17.84 5.95
N GLU A 388 18.40 17.59 4.69
CA GLU A 388 17.48 17.03 3.70
C GLU A 388 17.83 15.57 3.42
N LYS A 389 16.86 14.79 2.94
CA LYS A 389 17.10 13.38 2.54
C LYS A 389 18.26 13.32 1.54
N MET A 390 19.26 12.48 1.82
CA MET A 390 20.34 12.25 0.87
C MET A 390 19.80 11.66 -0.43
N SER A 391 20.06 12.32 -1.56
CA SER A 391 19.71 11.80 -2.89
C SER A 391 20.63 12.31 -3.99
N LYS A 392 20.87 11.48 -5.01
CA LYS A 392 21.67 11.87 -6.19
C LYS A 392 21.12 13.14 -6.87
N SER A 393 19.80 13.29 -6.91
CA SER A 393 19.13 14.45 -7.50
C SER A 393 19.39 15.76 -6.74
N ARG A 394 19.71 15.69 -5.45
CA ARG A 394 20.02 16.84 -4.60
C ARG A 394 21.52 17.14 -4.53
N GLY A 395 22.36 16.22 -5.01
CA GLY A 395 23.82 16.38 -4.97
C GLY A 395 24.42 16.36 -3.55
N ASN A 396 23.64 15.98 -2.53
CA ASN A 396 24.02 15.99 -1.12
C ASN A 396 24.41 14.60 -0.57
N VAL A 397 24.71 13.65 -1.47
CA VAL A 397 25.10 12.28 -1.08
C VAL A 397 26.55 12.28 -0.62
N VAL A 398 26.78 11.79 0.60
CA VAL A 398 28.13 11.48 1.08
C VAL A 398 28.50 10.08 0.64
N ASN A 399 29.61 9.93 -0.09
CA ASN A 399 30.12 8.63 -0.48
C ASN A 399 30.84 7.97 0.71
N PRO A 400 30.36 6.83 1.24
CA PRO A 400 30.99 6.21 2.39
C PRO A 400 32.44 5.76 2.11
N ASP A 401 32.80 5.41 0.88
CA ASP A 401 34.15 4.91 0.55
C ASP A 401 35.23 5.95 0.84
N GLU A 402 34.95 7.22 0.58
CA GLU A 402 35.88 8.32 0.84
C GLU A 402 36.16 8.45 2.35
N VAL A 403 35.12 8.36 3.16
CA VAL A 403 35.21 8.46 4.62
C VAL A 403 35.86 7.22 5.23
N VAL A 404 35.52 6.03 4.73
CA VAL A 404 36.16 4.75 5.11
C VAL A 404 37.66 4.79 4.83
N SER A 405 38.08 5.35 3.70
CA SER A 405 39.51 5.45 3.36
C SER A 405 40.31 6.32 4.33
N GLN A 406 39.66 7.30 4.98
CA GLN A 406 40.30 8.23 5.90
C GLN A 406 40.25 7.76 7.37
N LEU A 407 39.10 7.24 7.81
CA LEU A 407 38.82 6.94 9.21
C LEU A 407 38.69 5.44 9.52
N GLY A 408 38.60 4.59 8.49
CA GLY A 408 38.36 3.16 8.63
C GLY A 408 36.87 2.81 8.72
N ALA A 409 36.55 1.56 8.36
CA ALA A 409 35.17 1.07 8.31
C ALA A 409 34.48 1.08 9.69
N ASP A 410 35.21 0.76 10.76
CA ASP A 410 34.63 0.69 12.11
C ASP A 410 34.21 2.06 12.65
N ALA A 411 34.95 3.12 12.32
CA ALA A 411 34.58 4.48 12.69
C ALA A 411 33.25 4.89 12.02
N VAL A 412 33.10 4.58 10.73
CA VAL A 412 31.87 4.86 9.96
C VAL A 412 30.69 4.04 10.49
N ARG A 413 30.88 2.73 10.71
CA ARG A 413 29.84 1.85 11.25
C ARG A 413 29.37 2.32 12.63
N CYS A 414 30.30 2.55 13.56
CA CYS A 414 29.96 3.01 14.90
C CYS A 414 29.29 4.38 14.87
N PHE A 415 29.69 5.28 13.97
CA PHE A 415 29.04 6.57 13.80
C PHE A 415 27.58 6.40 13.37
N LEU A 416 27.30 5.60 12.34
CA LEU A 416 25.93 5.34 11.88
C LEU A 416 25.06 4.70 12.97
N MET A 417 25.65 3.85 13.81
CA MET A 417 24.96 3.25 14.95
C MET A 417 24.77 4.20 16.13
N PHE A 418 25.56 5.28 16.23
CA PHE A 418 25.59 6.19 17.37
C PHE A 418 24.88 7.53 17.13
N ILE A 419 24.69 7.90 15.87
CA ILE A 419 24.15 9.20 15.44
C ILE A 419 22.77 9.53 16.04
N GLY A 420 21.98 8.50 16.34
CA GLY A 420 20.64 8.63 16.91
C GLY A 420 19.95 7.27 17.06
N PRO A 421 18.69 7.26 17.52
CA PRO A 421 17.85 6.07 17.49
C PRO A 421 17.74 5.51 16.06
N TRP A 422 17.83 4.18 15.93
CA TRP A 422 17.90 3.49 14.63
C TRP A 422 16.69 3.76 13.72
N ASP A 423 15.50 3.94 14.31
CA ASP A 423 14.24 4.24 13.63
C ASP A 423 14.10 5.71 13.21
N GLN A 424 14.94 6.61 13.73
CA GLN A 424 14.89 8.04 13.44
C GLN A 424 15.94 8.46 12.41
N GLY A 425 17.09 7.79 12.37
CA GLY A 425 18.21 8.19 11.53
C GLY A 425 18.84 9.49 12.05
N GLY A 426 19.21 10.39 11.15
CA GLY A 426 19.78 11.69 11.53
C GLY A 426 20.61 12.34 10.43
N PRO A 427 20.96 13.63 10.61
CA PRO A 427 21.85 14.34 9.69
C PRO A 427 23.28 13.83 9.81
N TRP A 428 23.91 13.56 8.68
CA TRP A 428 25.33 13.27 8.59
C TRP A 428 26.14 14.40 9.24
N SER A 429 27.20 14.04 9.95
CA SER A 429 28.02 14.99 10.71
C SER A 429 29.48 14.56 10.72
N ASP A 430 30.31 15.31 10.00
CA ASP A 430 31.77 15.15 10.00
C ASP A 430 32.38 15.38 11.39
N VAL A 431 31.77 16.23 12.21
CA VAL A 431 32.18 16.42 13.61
C VAL A 431 31.84 15.17 14.45
N GLY A 432 30.65 14.60 14.24
CA GLY A 432 30.17 13.42 14.95
C GLY A 432 31.03 12.18 14.70
N ILE A 433 31.40 11.92 13.44
CA ILE A 433 32.21 10.75 13.09
C ILE A 433 33.62 10.82 13.68
N ASN A 434 34.23 12.00 13.73
CA ASN A 434 35.53 12.20 14.37
C ASN A 434 35.51 11.88 15.87
N GLY A 435 34.37 12.11 16.55
CA GLY A 435 34.19 11.69 17.94
C GLY A 435 34.26 10.19 18.12
N THR A 436 33.65 9.44 17.20
CA THR A 436 33.64 7.98 17.20
C THR A 436 35.04 7.42 16.92
N ALA A 437 35.75 7.97 15.93
CA ALA A 437 37.14 7.57 15.65
C ALA A 437 38.07 7.78 16.86
N ARG A 438 37.95 8.93 17.55
CA ARG A 438 38.71 9.19 18.79
C ARG A 438 38.38 8.19 19.89
N TRP A 439 37.12 7.79 20.04
CA TRP A 439 36.74 6.78 21.01
C TRP A 439 37.34 5.41 20.68
N LEU A 440 37.31 4.99 19.41
CA LEU A 440 37.96 3.74 18.98
C LEU A 440 39.47 3.74 19.27
N ASN A 441 40.16 4.87 19.05
CA ASN A 441 41.56 4.99 19.43
C ASN A 441 41.78 4.87 20.94
N ARG A 442 40.89 5.42 21.79
CA ARG A 442 40.97 5.21 23.24
C ARG A 442 40.78 3.74 23.63
N VAL A 443 39.85 3.05 22.98
CA VAL A 443 39.65 1.61 23.19
C VAL A 443 40.92 0.84 22.80
N TRP A 444 41.52 1.17 21.66
CA TRP A 444 42.78 0.60 21.21
C TRP A 444 43.90 0.85 22.22
N ASP A 445 44.08 2.10 22.65
CA ASP A 445 45.11 2.50 23.61
C ASP A 445 44.98 1.70 24.92
N ILE A 446 43.77 1.54 25.46
CA ILE A 446 43.52 0.71 26.66
C ILE A 446 43.89 -0.75 26.38
N ALA A 447 43.47 -1.30 25.23
CA ALA A 447 43.68 -2.71 24.89
C ALA A 447 45.16 -3.07 24.67
N VAL A 448 45.99 -2.11 24.25
CA VAL A 448 47.43 -2.34 23.98
C VAL A 448 48.36 -1.90 25.11
N ARG A 449 47.84 -1.39 26.23
CA ARG A 449 48.65 -1.07 27.42
C ARG A 449 49.38 -2.32 27.89
N ASP A 450 50.70 -2.24 28.01
CA ASP A 450 51.49 -3.31 28.63
C ASP A 450 51.25 -3.29 30.13
N ALA A 451 50.67 -4.37 30.66
CA ALA A 451 50.43 -4.54 32.09
C ALA A 451 51.70 -4.37 32.93
N LYS A 452 52.89 -4.64 32.37
CA LYS A 452 54.18 -4.45 33.04
C LYS A 452 54.55 -2.99 33.30
N HIS A 453 53.89 -2.06 32.61
CA HIS A 453 54.11 -0.62 32.76
C HIS A 453 53.02 0.06 33.59
N LEU A 454 52.05 -0.70 34.12
CA LEU A 454 51.10 -0.22 35.12
C LEU A 454 51.77 -0.23 36.49
N GLU A 455 51.46 0.75 37.35
CA GLU A 455 51.98 0.78 38.71
C GLU A 455 51.59 -0.49 39.47
N ASP A 456 52.56 -1.15 40.09
CA ASP A 456 52.40 -2.39 40.86
C ASP A 456 51.86 -2.10 42.27
N SER A 457 50.79 -1.30 42.33
CA SER A 457 50.10 -0.92 43.56
C SER A 457 49.04 -1.98 43.91
N PRO A 458 48.82 -2.30 45.20
CA PRO A 458 47.71 -3.18 45.59
C PRO A 458 46.39 -2.62 45.05
N ALA A 459 45.66 -3.43 44.28
CA ALA A 459 44.39 -3.01 43.74
C ALA A 459 43.40 -2.73 44.90
N ASP A 460 42.82 -1.53 44.92
CA ASP A 460 41.75 -1.21 45.86
C ASP A 460 40.56 -2.15 45.61
N GLU A 461 40.23 -2.98 46.60
CA GLU A 461 39.13 -3.95 46.51
C GLU A 461 37.80 -3.29 46.18
N THR A 462 37.58 -2.04 46.62
CA THR A 462 36.40 -1.26 46.29
C THR A 462 36.39 -0.91 44.80
N ALA A 463 37.50 -0.40 44.28
CA ALA A 463 37.65 -0.08 42.86
C ALA A 463 37.49 -1.32 41.96
N VAL A 464 38.07 -2.47 42.35
CA VAL A 464 37.90 -3.74 41.63
C VAL A 464 36.43 -4.18 41.59
N ARG A 465 35.77 -4.18 42.75
CA ARG A 465 34.35 -4.55 42.86
C ARG A 465 33.47 -3.61 42.03
N ASP A 466 33.69 -2.31 42.12
CA ASP A 466 32.87 -1.31 41.44
C ASP A 466 33.08 -1.36 39.91
N THR A 467 34.32 -1.62 39.46
CA THR A 467 34.64 -1.86 38.04
C THR A 467 33.97 -3.13 37.51
N SER A 468 34.05 -4.23 38.27
CA SER A 468 33.37 -5.49 37.89
C SER A 468 31.84 -5.31 37.83
N ARG A 469 31.26 -4.58 38.78
CA ARG A 469 29.83 -4.24 38.77
C ARG A 469 29.46 -3.43 37.53
N LEU A 470 30.22 -2.38 37.21
CA LEU A 470 29.97 -1.57 36.02
C LEU A 470 30.07 -2.40 34.74
N LEU A 471 31.09 -3.24 34.61
CA LEU A 471 31.25 -4.16 33.49
C LEU A 471 30.00 -5.04 33.30
N HIS A 472 29.52 -5.69 34.35
CA HIS A 472 28.31 -6.54 34.26
C HIS A 472 27.04 -5.74 33.94
N GLN A 473 26.91 -4.52 34.46
CA GLN A 473 25.81 -3.61 34.12
C GLN A 473 25.85 -3.22 32.64
N THR A 474 27.04 -2.85 32.13
CA THR A 474 27.25 -2.53 30.71
C THR A 474 26.94 -3.73 29.82
N VAL A 475 27.45 -4.92 30.15
CA VAL A 475 27.16 -6.16 29.41
C VAL A 475 25.65 -6.39 29.33
N ARG A 476 24.95 -6.36 30.47
CA ARG A 476 23.49 -6.57 30.51
C ARG A 476 22.75 -5.53 29.67
N LYS A 477 23.15 -4.26 29.75
CA LYS A 477 22.54 -3.16 28.99
C LYS A 477 22.78 -3.32 27.50
N CYS A 478 24.01 -3.61 27.07
CA CYS A 478 24.34 -3.82 25.66
C CYS A 478 23.55 -5.01 25.07
N TYR A 479 23.41 -6.13 25.80
CA TYR A 479 22.57 -7.25 25.34
C TYR A 479 21.11 -6.83 25.12
N ALA A 480 20.52 -6.13 26.09
CA ALA A 480 19.13 -5.67 25.99
C ALA A 480 18.94 -4.60 24.90
N ASP A 481 19.91 -3.72 24.70
CA ASP A 481 19.85 -2.66 23.69
C ASP A 481 20.07 -3.22 22.28
N LEU A 482 20.98 -4.18 22.09
CA LEU A 482 21.22 -4.84 20.79
C LEU A 482 19.97 -5.59 20.31
N ASP A 483 19.30 -6.32 21.21
CA ASP A 483 18.05 -7.04 20.91
C ASP A 483 16.90 -6.09 20.48
N ARG A 484 16.95 -4.84 20.93
CA ARG A 484 15.95 -3.79 20.64
C ARG A 484 16.43 -2.75 19.64
N PHE A 485 17.55 -2.99 18.96
CA PHE A 485 18.13 -2.09 17.97
C PHE A 485 18.42 -0.67 18.51
N LYS A 486 18.68 -0.55 19.82
CA LYS A 486 19.10 0.69 20.50
C LYS A 486 20.63 0.84 20.46
N PHE A 487 21.18 0.80 19.25
CA PHE A 487 22.63 0.78 19.05
C PHE A 487 23.34 2.01 19.62
N ASN A 488 22.71 3.17 19.56
CA ASN A 488 23.26 4.41 20.07
C ASN A 488 23.46 4.38 21.60
N THR A 489 22.49 3.85 22.35
CA THR A 489 22.62 3.72 23.81
C THR A 489 23.53 2.57 24.21
N ALA A 490 23.63 1.51 23.40
CA ALA A 490 24.63 0.46 23.60
C ALA A 490 26.05 1.03 23.48
N ILE A 491 26.32 1.82 22.43
CA ILE A 491 27.62 2.48 22.24
C ILE A 491 27.89 3.51 23.35
N ALA A 492 26.89 4.30 23.76
CA ALA A 492 27.04 5.24 24.87
C ALA A 492 27.51 4.53 26.16
N SER A 493 26.93 3.38 26.51
CA SER A 493 27.35 2.62 27.69
C SER A 493 28.73 1.98 27.55
N LEU A 494 29.17 1.64 26.34
CA LEU A 494 30.55 1.22 26.09
C LEU A 494 31.52 2.41 26.23
N MET A 495 31.14 3.61 25.79
CA MET A 495 31.92 4.83 26.00
C MET A 495 32.04 5.18 27.49
N GLU A 496 30.96 5.06 28.26
CA GLU A 496 30.98 5.24 29.73
C GLU A 496 31.95 4.26 30.41
N LEU A 497 31.89 2.97 30.05
CA LEU A 497 32.82 1.96 30.55
C LEU A 497 34.26 2.28 30.13
N THR A 498 34.48 2.70 28.88
CA THR A 498 35.81 3.11 28.38
C THR A 498 36.38 4.27 29.21
N ASN A 499 35.54 5.26 29.55
CA ASN A 499 35.96 6.40 30.36
C ASN A 499 36.28 5.99 31.81
N HIS A 500 35.59 4.99 32.37
CA HIS A 500 35.88 4.45 33.69
C HIS A 500 37.20 3.65 33.72
N LEU A 501 37.53 2.95 32.64
CA LEU A 501 38.75 2.14 32.53
C LEU A 501 40.01 2.96 32.21
N ASN A 502 39.85 4.10 31.57
CA ASN A 502 40.95 4.95 31.11
C ASN A 502 41.53 5.79 32.24
#